data_AF-A0A915NFX0-F1
#
_entry.id   AF-A0A915NFX0-F1
#
_cell.length_a   1.000
_cell.length_b   1.000
_cell.length_c   1.000
_cell.angle_alpha   90.00
_cell.angle_beta   90.00
_cell.angle_gamma   90.00
#
_symmetry.space_group_name_H-M   'P 1'
#
loop_
_entity.id
_entity.type
_entity.pdbx_description
1 polymer ?
#
loop_
_entity_poly.entity_id
_entity_poly.type
_entity_poly.pdbx_seq_one_letter_code
_entity_poly.pdbx_strand_id
1 'polypeptide(L)'
;VFHGGELITGSLKIQLKKEVTINAIRIQFRGRAVYLDPKHPTKEAAEKVYFDKNFILLERPPGHPEPGHFPWSANFLYSLPFECPLPKGCETSYEGPHGFIRYYARAILETAEPDKLIL
;
A
#
# COMPACT_ATOMS: atom_id res chain seq x y z
N VAL A 1 16.03 6.22 4.58
CA VAL A 1 15.27 6.25 5.85
C VAL A 1 14.44 7.51 5.81
N PHE A 2 13.16 7.45 6.20
CA PHE A 2 12.26 8.61 6.22
C PHE A 2 11.93 9.01 7.65
N HIS A 3 11.72 10.30 7.88
CA HIS A 3 11.37 10.89 9.16
C HIS A 3 9.93 11.42 9.13
N GLY A 4 9.32 11.50 10.32
CA GLY A 4 7.98 12.06 10.46
C GLY A 4 7.88 13.46 9.85
N GLY A 5 6.87 13.67 8.99
CA GLY A 5 6.65 14.94 8.30
C GLY A 5 7.25 15.00 6.90
N GLU A 6 8.03 14.02 6.47
CA GLU A 6 8.59 13.96 5.12
C GLU A 6 7.58 13.45 4.08
N LEU A 7 7.85 13.79 2.82
CA LEU A 7 7.09 13.30 1.66
C LEU A 7 7.78 12.08 1.07
N ILE A 8 7.09 10.94 1.06
CA ILE A 8 7.55 9.74 0.38
C ILE A 8 7.08 9.81 -1.06
N THR A 9 7.99 9.73 -2.03
CA THR A 9 7.68 9.69 -3.46
C THR A 9 8.20 8.41 -4.09
N GLY A 10 7.57 7.96 -5.17
CA GLY A 10 8.00 6.75 -5.87
C GLY A 10 7.13 6.43 -7.08
N SER A 11 7.30 5.22 -7.63
CA SER A 11 6.45 4.73 -8.71
C SER A 11 6.13 3.26 -8.55
N LEU A 12 4.86 2.91 -8.71
CA LEU A 12 4.39 1.53 -8.79
C LEU A 12 4.60 1.03 -10.22
N LYS A 13 5.49 0.05 -10.38
CA LYS A 13 5.78 -0.59 -11.66
C LYS A 13 4.98 -1.88 -11.79
N ILE A 14 4.25 -2.03 -12.89
CA ILE A 14 3.39 -3.18 -13.15
C ILE A 14 3.67 -3.68 -14.56
N GLN A 15 3.93 -4.98 -14.68
CA GLN A 15 4.06 -5.66 -15.96
C GLN A 15 3.16 -6.88 -15.94
N LEU A 16 2.22 -6.94 -16.88
CA LEU A 16 1.28 -8.03 -16.99
C LEU A 16 1.79 -9.09 -17.97
N LYS A 17 1.58 -10.36 -17.67
CA LYS A 17 1.88 -11.47 -18.61
C LYS A 17 0.81 -11.64 -19.67
N LYS A 18 -0.40 -11.15 -19.41
CA LYS A 18 -1.58 -11.25 -20.28
C LYS A 18 -2.32 -9.92 -20.23
N GLU A 19 -3.12 -9.67 -21.24
CA GLU A 19 -4.04 -8.54 -21.21
C GLU A 19 -5.06 -8.74 -20.09
N VAL A 20 -5.25 -7.72 -19.25
CA VAL A 20 -6.19 -7.77 -18.12
C VAL A 20 -6.94 -6.45 -18.05
N THR A 21 -8.24 -6.55 -17.76
CA THR A 21 -9.07 -5.40 -17.45
C THR A 21 -8.94 -5.05 -15.96
N ILE A 22 -8.29 -3.92 -15.68
CA ILE A 22 -8.11 -3.40 -14.33
C ILE A 22 -9.28 -2.47 -13.99
N ASN A 23 -9.75 -2.53 -12.75
CA ASN A 23 -10.81 -1.68 -12.22
C ASN A 23 -10.25 -0.55 -11.37
N ALA A 24 -9.28 -0.85 -10.52
CA ALA A 24 -8.59 0.16 -9.74
C ALA A 24 -7.19 -0.29 -9.35
N ILE A 25 -6.31 0.69 -9.17
CA ILE A 25 -4.98 0.50 -8.60
C ILE A 25 -4.88 1.41 -7.39
N ARG A 26 -4.65 0.80 -6.24
CA ARG A 26 -4.52 1.50 -4.96
C ARG A 26 -3.17 1.18 -4.34
N ILE A 27 -2.65 2.12 -3.58
CA ILE A 27 -1.52 1.88 -2.70
C ILE A 27 -1.94 2.22 -1.27
N GLN A 28 -1.85 1.22 -0.40
CA GLN A 28 -2.09 1.37 1.02
C GLN A 28 -0.77 1.55 1.72
N PHE A 29 -0.65 2.62 2.49
CA PHE A 29 0.46 2.80 3.40
C PHE A 29 -0.01 2.63 4.83
N ARG A 30 0.74 1.84 5.61
CA ARG A 30 0.47 1.64 7.03
C ARG A 30 1.72 1.82 7.86
N GLY A 31 1.51 2.32 9.07
CA GLY A 31 2.51 2.47 10.11
C GLY A 31 1.88 2.17 11.45
N ARG A 32 2.37 1.14 12.15
CA ARG A 32 1.85 0.76 13.47
C ARG A 32 2.95 0.30 14.42
N ALA A 33 2.75 0.59 15.70
CA ALA A 33 3.45 -0.03 16.80
C ALA A 33 2.58 -1.11 17.43
N VAL A 34 3.19 -2.24 17.78
CA VAL A 34 2.57 -3.29 18.58
C VAL A 34 3.50 -3.60 19.74
N TYR A 35 2.96 -3.70 20.95
CA TYR A 35 3.66 -4.13 22.15
C TYR A 35 2.98 -5.35 22.76
N LEU A 36 3.77 -6.37 23.05
CA LEU A 36 3.37 -7.61 23.69
C LEU A 36 3.93 -7.62 25.11
N ASP A 37 3.06 -7.68 26.11
CA ASP A 37 3.49 -7.71 27.51
C ASP A 37 4.11 -9.07 27.85
N PRO A 38 5.43 -9.16 28.12
CA PRO A 38 6.07 -10.43 28.42
C PRO A 38 5.58 -11.04 29.75
N LYS A 39 5.02 -10.23 30.66
CA LYS A 39 4.51 -10.70 31.94
C LYS A 39 3.09 -11.25 31.85
N HIS A 40 2.35 -10.86 30.81
CA HIS A 40 0.95 -11.26 30.59
C HIS A 40 0.71 -11.61 29.12
N PRO A 41 1.27 -12.73 28.62
CA PRO A 41 1.24 -13.08 27.19
C PRO A 41 -0.17 -13.39 26.65
N THR A 42 -1.13 -13.66 27.54
CA THR A 42 -2.55 -13.89 27.18
C THR A 42 -3.34 -12.59 27.05
N LYS A 43 -2.78 -11.45 27.44
CA LYS A 43 -3.42 -10.14 27.29
C LYS A 43 -3.31 -9.69 25.83
N GLU A 44 -4.37 -9.05 25.35
CA GLU A 44 -4.37 -8.44 24.01
C GLU A 44 -3.21 -7.45 23.87
N ALA A 45 -2.54 -7.48 22.71
CA ALA A 45 -1.41 -6.63 22.41
C ALA A 45 -1.84 -5.16 22.40
N ALA A 46 -1.01 -4.27 22.95
CA ALA A 46 -1.25 -2.85 22.82
C ALA A 46 -0.83 -2.39 21.41
N GLU A 47 -1.74 -1.81 20.65
CA GLU A 47 -1.48 -1.29 19.30
C GLU A 47 -1.58 0.24 19.28
N LYS A 48 -0.68 0.88 18.52
CA LYS A 48 -0.78 2.30 18.15
C LYS A 48 -0.63 2.42 16.65
N VAL A 49 -1.67 2.90 15.98
CA VAL A 49 -1.62 3.21 14.56
C VAL A 49 -1.09 4.63 14.39
N TYR A 50 0.06 4.77 13.74
CA TYR A 50 0.60 6.07 13.34
C TYR A 50 -0.03 6.56 12.04
N PHE A 51 -0.33 5.62 11.14
CA PHE A 51 -0.71 5.91 9.78
C PHE A 51 -1.45 4.72 9.16
N ASP A 52 -2.61 4.97 8.55
CA ASP A 52 -3.29 4.04 7.63
C ASP A 52 -3.95 4.90 6.55
N LYS A 53 -3.34 4.98 5.37
CA LYS A 53 -3.86 5.75 4.25
C LYS A 53 -3.93 4.90 3.00
N ASN A 54 -5.04 5.04 2.28
CA ASN A 54 -5.24 4.45 0.96
C ASN A 54 -5.18 5.57 -0.07
N PHE A 55 -4.31 5.42 -1.06
CA PHE A 55 -4.21 6.32 -2.21
C PHE A 55 -4.68 5.58 -3.44
N ILE A 56 -5.57 6.20 -4.20
CA ILE A 56 -6.02 5.69 -5.49
C ILE A 56 -5.03 6.23 -6.53
N LEU A 57 -4.31 5.33 -7.19
CA LEU A 57 -3.37 5.68 -8.27
C LEU A 57 -4.06 5.66 -9.63
N LEU A 58 -5.05 4.79 -9.80
CA LEU A 58 -5.89 4.74 -10.99
C LEU A 58 -7.27 4.21 -10.59
N GLU A 59 -8.32 4.92 -11.00
CA GLU A 59 -9.71 4.49 -10.83
C GLU A 59 -10.60 4.92 -12.00
N ARG A 60 -10.24 5.98 -12.75
CA ARG A 60 -11.00 6.43 -13.93
C ARG A 60 -10.15 6.55 -15.19
N PRO A 61 -10.72 6.26 -16.39
CA PRO A 61 -10.00 6.47 -17.64
C PRO A 61 -9.88 7.95 -17.94
N PRO A 62 -8.77 8.39 -18.55
CA PRO A 62 -8.69 9.73 -19.09
C PRO A 62 -9.90 9.98 -20.00
N GLY A 63 -10.75 10.96 -19.64
CA GLY A 63 -11.93 11.33 -20.43
C GLY A 63 -13.22 10.56 -20.13
N HIS A 64 -13.24 9.64 -19.15
CA HIS A 64 -14.47 8.90 -18.79
C HIS A 64 -14.89 9.13 -17.33
N PRO A 65 -16.19 9.37 -17.06
CA PRO A 65 -16.69 9.62 -15.71
C PRO A 65 -16.85 8.34 -14.89
N GLU A 66 -17.05 7.19 -15.53
CA GLU A 66 -17.26 5.90 -14.86
C GLU A 66 -15.92 5.29 -14.40
N PRO A 67 -15.87 4.72 -13.18
CA PRO A 67 -14.68 4.05 -12.69
C PRO A 67 -14.49 2.66 -13.34
N GLY A 68 -13.23 2.28 -13.53
CA GLY A 68 -12.82 0.95 -13.93
C GLY A 68 -12.71 0.69 -15.44
N HIS A 69 -12.62 -0.59 -15.78
CA HIS A 69 -12.53 -1.12 -17.14
C HIS A 69 -11.34 -0.63 -17.97
N PHE A 70 -10.13 -0.67 -17.38
CA PHE A 70 -8.87 -0.35 -18.06
C PHE A 70 -8.29 -1.58 -18.78
N PRO A 71 -8.31 -1.65 -20.12
CA PRO A 71 -7.55 -2.67 -20.82
C PRO A 71 -6.06 -2.36 -20.69
N TRP A 72 -5.32 -3.25 -20.03
CA TRP A 72 -3.87 -3.13 -19.91
C TRP A 72 -3.18 -4.22 -20.71
N SER A 73 -2.28 -3.82 -21.59
CA SER A 73 -1.53 -4.68 -22.48
C SER A 73 -0.57 -5.59 -21.72
N ALA A 74 -0.45 -6.82 -22.22
CA ALA A 74 0.62 -7.73 -21.81
C ALA A 74 2.00 -7.19 -22.20
N ASN A 75 3.03 -7.58 -21.45
CA ASN A 75 4.44 -7.30 -21.71
C ASN A 75 4.81 -5.80 -21.80
N PHE A 76 3.92 -4.91 -21.39
CA PHE A 76 4.20 -3.49 -21.24
C PHE A 76 4.49 -3.15 -19.77
N LEU A 77 5.51 -2.33 -19.53
CA LEU A 77 5.86 -1.86 -18.20
C LEU A 77 5.13 -0.54 -17.90
N TYR A 78 4.04 -0.64 -17.17
CA TYR A 78 3.32 0.52 -16.65
C TYR A 78 4.05 1.08 -15.43
N SER A 79 4.08 2.40 -15.29
CA SER A 79 4.68 3.10 -14.17
C SER A 79 3.74 4.19 -13.67
N LEU A 80 3.23 4.02 -12.44
CA LEU A 80 2.30 4.96 -11.82
C LEU A 80 3.02 5.70 -10.68
N PRO A 81 3.27 7.01 -10.79
CA PRO A 81 3.90 7.76 -9.71
C PRO A 81 2.97 7.85 -8.50
N PHE A 82 3.54 7.90 -7.31
CA PHE A 82 2.80 8.14 -6.07
C PHE A 82 3.55 9.12 -5.17
N GLU A 83 2.78 9.81 -4.34
CA GLU A 83 3.28 10.67 -3.27
C GLU A 83 2.48 10.41 -2.00
N CYS A 84 3.17 10.33 -0.88
CA CYS A 84 2.58 10.00 0.41
C CYS A 84 3.21 10.85 1.52
N PRO A 85 2.50 11.87 2.03
CA PRO A 85 2.99 12.67 3.14
C PRO A 85 2.91 11.88 4.45
N LEU A 86 4.07 11.66 5.07
CA LEU A 86 4.19 10.95 6.34
C LEU A 86 3.81 11.89 7.50
N PRO A 87 2.98 11.46 8.46
CA PRO A 87 2.67 12.25 9.65
C PRO A 87 3.92 12.60 10.47
N LYS A 88 3.94 13.79 11.10
CA LYS A 88 5.06 14.23 11.96
C LYS A 88 5.28 13.33 13.18
N GLY A 89 4.24 12.67 13.68
CA GLY A 89 4.29 11.81 14.87
C GLY A 89 4.68 10.36 14.61
N CYS A 90 5.32 10.05 13.48
CA CYS A 90 5.82 8.70 13.19
C CYS A 90 7.14 8.44 13.92
N GLU A 91 7.12 7.44 14.80
CA GLU A 91 8.31 7.00 15.52
C GLU A 91 9.27 6.20 14.62
N THR A 92 10.48 5.95 15.11
CA THR A 92 11.46 5.14 14.38
C THR A 92 11.02 3.68 14.31
N SER A 93 11.24 3.03 13.16
CA SER A 93 10.98 1.60 13.01
C SER A 93 11.80 0.76 14.00
N TYR A 94 11.22 -0.32 14.51
CA TYR A 94 11.82 -1.19 15.49
C TYR A 94 11.31 -2.62 15.32
N GLU A 95 12.15 -3.61 15.56
CA GLU A 95 11.77 -5.03 15.55
C GLU A 95 12.41 -5.70 16.77
N GLY A 96 11.60 -6.38 17.59
CA GLY A 96 12.06 -7.08 18.78
C GLY A 96 11.08 -8.16 19.24
N PRO A 97 11.48 -8.98 20.24
CA PRO A 97 10.68 -10.13 20.68
C PRO A 97 9.37 -9.76 21.38
N HIS A 98 9.26 -8.53 21.88
CA HIS A 98 8.10 -8.05 22.67
C HIS A 98 7.36 -6.91 21.99
N GLY A 99 7.64 -6.65 20.71
CA GLY A 99 6.97 -5.60 19.97
C GLY A 99 7.75 -5.13 18.76
N PHE A 100 7.06 -4.38 17.90
CA PHE A 100 7.63 -3.82 16.69
C PHE A 100 6.98 -2.48 16.37
N ILE A 101 7.70 -1.64 15.62
CA ILE A 101 7.20 -0.47 14.91
C ILE A 101 7.49 -0.70 13.44
N ARG A 102 6.43 -0.94 12.65
CA ARG A 102 6.56 -1.31 11.23
C ARG A 102 5.78 -0.36 10.34
N TYR A 103 6.47 0.12 9.32
CA TYR A 103 5.91 0.90 8.22
C TYR A 103 6.00 0.10 6.93
N TYR A 104 4.94 0.08 6.14
CA TYR A 104 4.94 -0.58 4.84
C TYR A 104 4.00 0.11 3.85
N ALA A 105 4.26 -0.13 2.57
CA ALA A 105 3.36 0.18 1.47
C ALA A 105 2.94 -1.12 0.79
N ARG A 106 1.66 -1.24 0.45
CA ARG A 106 1.07 -2.38 -0.23
C ARG A 106 0.30 -1.90 -1.45
N ALA A 107 0.69 -2.36 -2.63
CA ALA A 107 -0.12 -2.18 -3.83
C ALA A 107 -1.30 -3.16 -3.82
N ILE A 108 -2.47 -2.67 -4.23
CA ILE A 108 -3.70 -3.42 -4.36
C ILE A 108 -4.19 -3.21 -5.78
N LEU A 109 -4.31 -4.31 -6.52
CA LEU A 109 -4.81 -4.35 -7.88
C LEU A 109 -6.21 -4.95 -7.86
N GLU A 110 -7.21 -4.18 -8.26
CA GLU A 110 -8.59 -4.65 -8.40
C GLU A 110 -8.84 -4.90 -9.88
N THR A 111 -9.22 -6.12 -10.25
CA THR A 111 -9.45 -6.53 -11.65
C THR A 111 -10.80 -7.20 -11.80
N ALA A 112 -11.39 -7.14 -13.00
CA ALA A 112 -12.59 -7.89 -13.31
C ALA A 112 -12.36 -9.41 -13.34
N GLU A 113 -11.11 -9.85 -13.51
CA GLU A 113 -10.73 -11.26 -13.69
C GLU A 113 -9.63 -11.68 -12.68
N PRO A 114 -9.94 -11.79 -11.38
CA PRO A 114 -8.94 -12.03 -10.33
C PRO A 114 -8.13 -13.31 -10.55
N ASP A 115 -8.72 -14.34 -11.15
CA ASP A 115 -8.09 -15.66 -11.35
C ASP A 115 -6.96 -15.66 -12.40
N LYS A 116 -6.83 -14.59 -13.20
CA LYS A 116 -5.81 -14.52 -14.27
C LYS A 116 -4.50 -13.88 -13.82
N LEU A 117 -4.44 -13.35 -12.59
CA LEU A 117 -3.25 -12.70 -12.06
C LEU A 117 -2.27 -13.71 -11.44
N ILE A 118 -1.24 -14.08 -12.20
CA ILE A 118 -0.03 -14.69 -11.64
C ILE A 118 1.01 -13.56 -11.53
N LEU A 119 0.97 -12.86 -10.39
CA LEU A 119 1.96 -11.84 -10.02
C LEU A 119 3.37 -12.45 -9.94
#